data_AF-A0A2U1CFF8-F1
#
_entry.id   AF-A0A2U1CFF8-F1
#
_cell.length_a   1.000
_cell.length_b   1.000
_cell.length_c   1.000
_cell.angle_alpha   90.00
_cell.angle_beta   90.00
_cell.angle_gamma   90.00
#
_symmetry.space_group_name_H-M   'P 1'
#
loop_
_entity.id
_entity.type
_entity.pdbx_description
1 polymer ?
#
loop_
_entity_poly.entity_id
_entity_poly.type
_entity_poly.pdbx_seq_one_letter_code
_entity_poly.pdbx_strand_id
1 'polypeptide(L)'
;MASTNRTGRVSAIDYKAGTYEVTYFDRGKSVTRQINAMSNGEYKMPVIGQIVSVSHNSNGTVAATTTGTVWNKTNKPAEGYRGLYRKEYSNTKGQAYDRYDENTGVFTQYVDKRTGRNCNGEIYDEAKGAASFIAGGQIQLKSTGASASVTAKTGVGIIAGTNITMEAGGFISLEANGSISEAVGGKRALSVTGDDKETYKAKVERIYEGDIKETVTGKVEKTVTGDVTLTINGATVTISAAGDVSITSPTKVSMEAPEVNIKGASGEVEIGSIKLTKHKHTGNLGADTSAPKP
;
A
#
# COMPACT_ATOMS: atom_id res chain seq x y z
N MET A 1 -12.52 26.80 67.56
CA MET A 1 -12.65 27.57 66.30
C MET A 1 -13.43 26.71 65.31
N ALA A 2 -14.42 27.25 64.61
CA ALA A 2 -15.16 26.49 63.60
C ALA A 2 -14.25 26.15 62.41
N SER A 3 -14.44 24.98 61.79
CA SER A 3 -13.81 24.66 60.49
C SER A 3 -14.22 25.73 59.47
N THR A 4 -13.27 26.24 58.68
CA THR A 4 -13.57 27.29 57.70
C THR A 4 -13.10 26.89 56.30
N ASN A 5 -13.97 27.09 55.32
CA ASN A 5 -13.64 27.03 53.90
C ASN A 5 -13.17 28.41 53.46
N ARG A 6 -11.99 28.48 52.84
CA ARG A 6 -11.40 29.73 52.35
C ARG A 6 -10.92 29.58 50.92
N THR A 7 -10.82 30.69 50.21
CA THR A 7 -10.08 30.77 48.94
C THR A 7 -8.81 31.57 49.15
N GLY A 8 -7.70 31.10 48.62
CA GLY A 8 -6.42 31.82 48.64
C GLY A 8 -5.66 31.62 47.34
N ARG A 9 -4.50 32.25 47.21
CA ARG A 9 -3.64 32.10 46.04
C ARG A 9 -2.46 31.20 46.35
N VAL A 10 -2.14 30.28 45.45
CA VAL A 10 -0.94 29.45 45.57
C VAL A 10 0.31 30.32 45.62
N SER A 11 1.16 30.15 46.63
CA SER A 11 2.38 30.95 46.85
C SER A 11 3.67 30.19 46.58
N ALA A 12 3.69 28.88 46.84
CA ALA A 12 4.82 27.99 46.57
C ALA A 12 4.32 26.59 46.25
N ILE A 13 5.06 25.81 45.47
CA ILE A 13 4.68 24.44 45.06
C ILE A 13 5.88 23.52 45.26
N ASP A 14 5.64 22.38 45.91
CA ASP A 14 6.54 21.24 45.94
C ASP A 14 5.95 20.13 45.06
N TYR A 15 6.42 20.07 43.81
CA TYR A 15 5.94 19.12 42.82
C TYR A 15 6.24 17.67 43.20
N LYS A 16 7.35 17.42 43.89
CA LYS A 16 7.79 16.07 44.26
C LYS A 16 6.97 15.52 45.42
N ALA A 17 6.65 16.36 46.40
CA ALA A 17 5.79 16.00 47.51
C ALA A 17 4.29 16.06 47.15
N GLY A 18 3.93 16.70 46.04
CA GLY A 18 2.53 16.94 45.68
C GLY A 18 1.85 17.89 46.65
N THR A 19 2.58 18.89 47.15
CA THR A 19 2.08 19.87 48.12
C THR A 19 2.25 21.30 47.63
N TYR A 20 1.53 22.25 48.22
CA TYR A 20 1.71 23.66 47.95
C TYR A 20 1.36 24.53 49.16
N GLU A 21 1.77 25.80 49.13
CA GLU A 21 1.40 26.80 50.12
C GLU A 21 0.38 27.78 49.53
N VAL A 22 -0.45 28.38 50.39
CA VAL A 22 -1.50 29.32 50.00
C VAL A 22 -1.40 30.61 50.81
N THR A 23 -1.36 31.75 50.11
CA THR A 23 -1.49 33.08 50.72
C THR A 23 -2.97 33.50 50.81
N TYR A 24 -3.39 33.89 52.02
CA TYR A 24 -4.70 34.48 52.29
C TYR A 24 -4.62 36.00 52.37
N PHE A 25 -5.13 36.68 51.34
CA PHE A 25 -5.11 38.15 51.28
C PHE A 25 -6.09 38.80 52.25
N ASP A 26 -7.17 38.09 52.61
CA ASP A 26 -8.14 38.46 53.64
C ASP A 26 -7.58 38.31 55.08
N ARG A 27 -6.38 37.73 55.24
CA ARG A 27 -5.71 37.53 56.53
C ARG A 27 -4.32 38.18 56.61
N GLY A 28 -4.19 39.40 56.11
CA GLY A 28 -2.91 40.13 56.17
C GLY A 28 -1.77 39.41 55.44
N LYS A 29 -2.10 38.65 54.37
CA LYS A 29 -1.16 37.84 53.58
C LYS A 29 -0.48 36.70 54.35
N SER A 30 -1.16 36.12 55.36
CA SER A 30 -0.69 34.89 56.01
C SER A 30 -0.54 33.75 55.00
N VAL A 31 0.52 32.94 55.16
CA VAL A 31 0.81 31.78 54.30
C VAL A 31 0.57 30.48 55.09
N THR A 32 -0.02 29.47 54.46
CA THR A 32 -0.16 28.14 55.06
C THR A 32 1.19 27.44 55.17
N ARG A 33 1.28 26.39 55.99
CA ARG A 33 2.30 25.34 55.76
C ARG A 33 2.02 24.65 54.43
N GLN A 34 2.93 23.79 53.98
CA GLN A 34 2.67 22.89 52.86
C GLN A 34 1.41 22.05 53.13
N ILE A 35 0.45 22.12 52.21
CA ILE A 35 -0.79 21.35 52.22
C ILE A 35 -0.81 20.39 51.03
N ASN A 36 -1.34 19.17 51.22
CA ASN A 36 -1.41 18.15 50.17
C ASN A 36 -2.33 18.59 49.04
N ALA A 37 -1.88 18.53 47.79
CA ALA A 37 -2.74 18.71 46.62
C ALA A 37 -3.72 17.55 46.44
N MET A 38 -4.78 17.77 45.64
CA MET A 38 -5.67 16.68 45.27
C MET A 38 -4.94 15.67 44.41
N SER A 39 -4.97 14.40 44.83
CA SER A 39 -4.29 13.30 44.14
C SER A 39 -5.27 12.53 43.25
N ASN A 40 -6.31 11.86 43.77
CA ASN A 40 -7.33 11.09 43.02
C ASN A 40 -6.82 10.26 41.80
N GLY A 41 -5.54 9.87 41.79
CA GLY A 41 -4.89 9.29 40.60
C GLY A 41 -4.65 10.25 39.42
N GLU A 42 -5.02 11.53 39.57
CA GLU A 42 -4.85 12.60 38.59
C GLU A 42 -3.81 13.62 39.08
N TYR A 43 -2.66 13.69 38.41
CA TYR A 43 -1.67 14.71 38.71
C TYR A 43 -1.88 15.96 37.86
N LYS A 44 -2.50 17.00 38.44
CA LYS A 44 -2.59 18.34 37.85
C LYS A 44 -2.43 19.42 38.92
N MET A 45 -1.20 19.90 39.09
CA MET A 45 -0.90 20.95 40.06
C MET A 45 -1.44 22.31 39.59
N PRO A 46 -1.94 23.15 40.51
CA PRO A 46 -2.21 24.55 40.20
C PRO A 46 -0.91 25.29 39.86
N VAL A 47 -1.01 26.49 39.30
CA VAL A 47 0.15 27.38 39.11
C VAL A 47 0.24 28.43 40.22
N ILE A 48 1.45 28.97 40.45
CA ILE A 48 1.64 30.07 41.41
C ILE A 48 0.70 31.24 41.06
N GLY A 49 0.04 31.79 42.08
CA GLY A 49 -0.93 32.86 41.96
C GLY A 49 -2.36 32.41 41.62
N GLN A 50 -2.57 31.13 41.28
CA GLN A 50 -3.89 30.59 40.99
C GLN A 50 -4.74 30.50 42.25
N ILE A 51 -6.04 30.80 42.11
CA ILE A 51 -6.98 30.72 43.22
C ILE A 51 -7.42 29.27 43.42
N VAL A 52 -7.28 28.81 44.67
CA VAL A 52 -7.66 27.48 45.14
C VAL A 52 -8.56 27.61 46.36
N SER A 53 -9.39 26.59 46.61
CA SER A 53 -10.20 26.50 47.82
C SER A 53 -9.55 25.51 48.81
N VAL A 54 -9.53 25.91 50.08
CA VAL A 54 -8.89 25.21 51.18
C VAL A 54 -9.87 25.09 52.35
N SER A 55 -10.04 23.87 52.84
CA SER A 55 -10.83 23.54 54.03
C SER A 55 -9.89 23.30 55.20
N HIS A 56 -10.03 24.10 56.25
CA HIS A 56 -9.22 23.98 57.47
C HIS A 56 -9.97 23.20 58.55
N ASN A 57 -9.26 22.26 59.19
CA ASN A 57 -9.78 21.53 60.35
C ASN A 57 -9.75 22.40 61.62
N SER A 58 -10.78 22.26 62.44
CA SER A 58 -11.00 23.06 63.67
C SER A 58 -10.09 22.73 64.85
N ASN A 59 -9.31 21.64 64.77
CA ASN A 59 -8.62 21.01 65.89
C ASN A 59 -7.14 21.42 66.08
N GLY A 60 -6.69 22.50 65.45
CA GLY A 60 -5.38 23.11 65.74
C GLY A 60 -4.15 22.37 65.21
N THR A 61 -4.29 21.13 64.75
CA THR A 61 -3.28 20.48 63.90
C THR A 61 -3.49 20.96 62.46
N VAL A 62 -2.41 21.39 61.81
CA VAL A 62 -2.39 22.19 60.57
C VAL A 62 -2.76 21.37 59.31
N ALA A 63 -3.61 20.35 59.46
CA ALA A 63 -4.12 19.56 58.36
C ALA A 63 -5.25 20.33 57.68
N ALA A 64 -4.93 21.03 56.59
CA ALA A 64 -5.92 21.59 55.68
C ALA A 64 -5.95 20.75 54.40
N THR A 65 -7.15 20.56 53.84
CA THR A 65 -7.35 19.86 52.57
C THR A 65 -7.74 20.86 51.50
N THR A 66 -7.13 20.75 50.33
CA THR A 66 -7.50 21.56 49.15
C THR A 66 -8.55 20.84 48.34
N THR A 67 -9.51 21.58 47.79
CA THR A 67 -10.49 21.08 46.82
C THR A 67 -10.11 21.40 45.37
N GLY A 68 -8.92 21.96 45.14
CA GLY A 68 -8.38 22.29 43.82
C GLY A 68 -8.69 23.71 43.35
N THR A 69 -8.54 23.93 42.05
CA THR A 69 -8.70 25.24 41.40
C THR A 69 -10.17 25.56 41.15
N VAL A 70 -10.56 26.82 41.32
CA VAL A 70 -11.94 27.27 41.09
C VAL A 70 -12.04 28.19 39.87
N TRP A 71 -13.19 28.17 39.18
CA TRP A 71 -13.45 29.15 38.12
C TRP A 71 -13.59 30.56 38.70
N ASN A 72 -12.94 31.52 38.06
CA ASN A 72 -12.89 32.92 38.48
C ASN A 72 -12.44 33.83 37.32
N LYS A 73 -12.19 35.11 37.59
CA LYS A 73 -11.79 36.10 36.56
C LYS A 73 -10.51 35.74 35.81
N THR A 74 -9.52 35.13 36.48
CA THR A 74 -8.23 34.73 35.88
C THR A 74 -8.21 33.28 35.43
N ASN A 75 -9.00 32.41 36.07
CA ASN A 75 -9.21 31.03 35.65
C ASN A 75 -10.62 30.88 35.06
N LYS A 76 -10.79 31.16 33.77
CA LYS A 76 -12.06 30.96 33.05
C LYS A 76 -12.13 29.53 32.45
N PRO A 77 -13.30 28.96 32.14
CA PRO A 77 -13.36 27.81 31.24
C PRO A 77 -12.82 28.17 29.84
N ALA A 78 -12.40 27.18 29.04
CA ALA A 78 -11.98 27.40 27.65
C ALA A 78 -13.18 27.65 26.71
N GLU A 79 -14.29 26.94 26.97
CA GLU A 79 -15.60 27.05 26.32
C GLU A 79 -16.66 26.56 27.33
N GLY A 80 -17.94 26.91 27.13
CA GLY A 80 -19.01 26.51 28.05
C GLY A 80 -20.41 26.73 27.50
N TYR A 81 -21.20 25.66 27.48
CA TYR A 81 -22.64 25.64 27.17
C TYR A 81 -23.24 24.32 27.69
N ARG A 82 -24.58 24.20 27.71
CA ARG A 82 -25.27 23.00 28.19
C ARG A 82 -24.95 21.79 27.30
N GLY A 83 -24.58 20.66 27.90
CA GLY A 83 -24.24 19.42 27.19
C GLY A 83 -22.77 19.28 26.77
N LEU A 84 -21.88 20.19 27.22
CA LEU A 84 -20.45 20.09 26.97
C LEU A 84 -19.73 19.40 28.13
N TYR A 85 -18.96 18.37 27.82
CA TYR A 85 -17.88 17.87 28.69
C TYR A 85 -16.52 18.23 28.09
N ARG A 86 -15.63 18.80 28.90
CA ARG A 86 -14.27 19.14 28.48
C ARG A 86 -13.26 18.97 29.61
N LYS A 87 -12.21 18.20 29.36
CA LYS A 87 -11.07 18.02 30.27
C LYS A 87 -9.80 18.56 29.63
N GLU A 88 -9.23 19.61 30.21
CA GLU A 88 -7.94 20.17 29.80
C GLU A 88 -6.80 19.37 30.45
N TYR A 89 -5.85 18.89 29.66
CA TYR A 89 -4.65 18.23 30.16
C TYR A 89 -3.48 19.20 30.40
N SER A 90 -3.46 20.35 29.70
CA SER A 90 -2.46 21.41 29.90
C SER A 90 -2.95 22.52 30.84
N ASN A 91 -2.01 23.32 31.35
CA ASN A 91 -2.28 24.61 31.99
C ASN A 91 -2.57 25.72 30.97
N THR A 92 -2.09 25.57 29.74
CA THR A 92 -2.46 26.41 28.60
C THR A 92 -3.63 25.74 27.87
N LYS A 93 -4.79 26.36 27.94
CA LYS A 93 -6.03 25.81 27.39
C LYS A 93 -5.92 25.57 25.89
N GLY A 94 -6.48 24.45 25.45
CA GLY A 94 -6.52 24.09 24.04
C GLY A 94 -5.25 23.41 23.53
N GLN A 95 -4.17 23.33 24.30
CA GLN A 95 -2.96 22.58 23.88
C GLN A 95 -3.19 21.07 23.88
N ALA A 96 -3.94 20.56 24.86
CA ALA A 96 -4.29 19.14 24.96
C ALA A 96 -5.59 18.97 25.74
N TYR A 97 -6.57 18.27 25.17
CA TYR A 97 -7.87 18.08 25.81
C TYR A 97 -8.65 16.88 25.26
N ASP A 98 -9.57 16.39 26.10
CA ASP A 98 -10.72 15.61 25.66
C ASP A 98 -11.97 16.49 25.70
N ARG A 99 -12.82 16.36 24.68
CA ARG A 99 -14.05 17.13 24.51
C ARG A 99 -15.17 16.23 23.99
N TYR A 100 -16.34 16.32 24.60
CA TYR A 100 -17.57 15.70 24.13
C TYR A 100 -18.70 16.72 24.11
N ASP A 101 -19.43 16.79 23.00
CA ASP A 101 -20.58 17.68 22.82
C ASP A 101 -21.84 16.85 22.56
N GLU A 102 -22.75 16.81 23.54
CA GLU A 102 -24.00 16.05 23.48
C GLU A 102 -24.94 16.51 22.35
N ASN A 103 -24.84 17.77 21.91
CA ASN A 103 -25.71 18.30 20.86
C ASN A 103 -25.32 17.78 19.47
N THR A 104 -24.06 17.38 19.30
CA THR A 104 -23.52 16.85 18.04
C THR A 104 -23.12 15.38 18.12
N GLY A 105 -22.99 14.84 19.33
CA GLY A 105 -22.46 13.49 19.57
C GLY A 105 -20.97 13.35 19.29
N VAL A 106 -20.24 14.46 19.11
CA VAL A 106 -18.82 14.43 18.70
C VAL A 106 -17.91 14.35 19.91
N PHE A 107 -17.07 13.33 19.93
CA PHE A 107 -15.92 13.22 20.82
C PHE A 107 -14.64 13.63 20.09
N THR A 108 -13.76 14.35 20.77
CA THR A 108 -12.46 14.79 20.21
C THR A 108 -11.37 14.65 21.27
N GLN A 109 -10.31 13.96 20.90
CA GLN A 109 -9.03 13.99 21.60
C GLN A 109 -8.07 14.86 20.80
N TYR A 110 -7.55 15.91 21.40
CA TYR A 110 -6.63 16.83 20.75
C TYR A 110 -5.34 16.97 21.55
N VAL A 111 -4.23 17.05 20.82
CA VAL A 111 -2.91 17.44 21.33
C VAL A 111 -2.16 18.17 20.22
N ASP A 112 -1.40 19.20 20.58
CA ASP A 112 -0.64 20.03 19.65
C ASP A 112 0.66 19.37 19.13
N LYS A 113 1.15 18.32 19.80
CA LYS A 113 2.38 17.60 19.46
C LYS A 113 2.16 16.16 18.98
N ARG A 114 1.98 15.22 19.91
CA ARG A 114 1.92 13.78 19.61
C ARG A 114 0.89 13.09 20.48
N THR A 115 -0.03 12.37 19.85
CA THR A 115 -0.81 11.31 20.51
C THR A 115 -0.06 9.99 20.35
N GLY A 116 0.08 9.22 21.43
CA GLY A 116 0.69 7.89 21.42
C GLY A 116 -0.25 6.85 22.03
N ARG A 117 -0.23 5.64 21.49
CA ARG A 117 -0.91 4.47 22.06
C ARG A 117 0.11 3.35 22.18
N ASN A 118 0.54 3.08 23.41
CA ASN A 118 1.53 2.06 23.73
C ASN A 118 0.84 1.02 24.61
N CYS A 119 0.82 -0.24 24.18
CA CYS A 119 0.14 -1.32 24.87
C CYS A 119 1.00 -2.59 24.81
N ASN A 120 1.09 -3.32 25.92
CA ASN A 120 1.72 -4.65 25.95
C ASN A 120 0.77 -5.74 25.42
N GLY A 121 -0.54 -5.48 25.44
CA GLY A 121 -1.57 -6.35 24.89
C GLY A 121 -2.00 -5.88 23.50
N GLU A 122 -3.32 -5.80 23.29
CA GLU A 122 -3.93 -5.42 22.02
C GLU A 122 -4.35 -3.94 22.00
N ILE A 123 -4.28 -3.32 20.83
CA ILE A 123 -4.99 -2.08 20.50
C ILE A 123 -6.04 -2.46 19.46
N TYR A 124 -7.32 -2.26 19.79
CA TYR A 124 -8.45 -2.62 18.95
C TYR A 124 -9.31 -1.38 18.67
N ASP A 125 -9.47 -1.04 17.38
CA ASP A 125 -10.34 0.04 16.91
C ASP A 125 -11.42 -0.55 15.99
N GLU A 126 -12.68 -0.43 16.39
CA GLU A 126 -13.82 -0.86 15.57
C GLU A 126 -14.78 0.30 15.32
N ALA A 127 -15.15 0.50 14.05
CA ALA A 127 -16.23 1.38 13.66
C ALA A 127 -17.29 0.55 12.91
N LYS A 128 -18.56 0.68 13.31
CA LYS A 128 -19.68 0.09 12.55
C LYS A 128 -19.96 0.85 11.26
N GLY A 129 -19.64 2.14 11.24
CA GLY A 129 -19.62 2.99 10.06
C GLY A 129 -18.23 3.08 9.43
N ALA A 130 -18.01 4.10 8.60
CA ALA A 130 -16.71 4.34 8.00
C ALA A 130 -15.66 4.78 9.03
N ALA A 131 -14.42 4.36 8.82
CA ALA A 131 -13.24 4.88 9.49
C ALA A 131 -12.34 5.59 8.46
N SER A 132 -11.69 6.67 8.86
CA SER A 132 -10.81 7.45 7.97
C SER A 132 -9.55 7.88 8.70
N PHE A 133 -8.41 7.80 8.01
CA PHE A 133 -7.10 8.17 8.53
C PHE A 133 -6.45 9.10 7.51
N ILE A 134 -6.21 10.34 7.90
CA ILE A 134 -5.71 11.41 7.02
C ILE A 134 -4.46 12.00 7.67
N ALA A 135 -3.35 12.05 6.95
CA ALA A 135 -2.11 12.67 7.40
C ALA A 135 -1.62 13.66 6.35
N GLY A 136 -1.17 14.84 6.78
CA GLY A 136 -0.49 15.81 5.90
C GLY A 136 0.96 15.44 5.58
N GLY A 137 1.48 14.41 6.24
CA GLY A 137 2.81 13.82 6.00
C GLY A 137 2.68 12.33 5.69
N GLN A 138 3.46 11.51 6.39
CA GLN A 138 3.48 10.05 6.18
C GLN A 138 2.45 9.32 7.03
N ILE A 139 1.85 8.27 6.47
CA ILE A 139 1.24 7.16 7.21
C ILE A 139 2.20 5.96 7.09
N GLN A 140 2.68 5.44 8.22
CA GLN A 140 3.65 4.35 8.25
C GLN A 140 3.08 3.16 9.03
N LEU A 141 3.11 1.97 8.44
CA LEU A 141 2.72 0.71 9.07
C LEU A 141 3.94 -0.20 9.12
N LYS A 142 4.35 -0.61 10.33
CA LYS A 142 5.53 -1.45 10.54
C LYS A 142 5.23 -2.52 11.58
N SER A 143 5.44 -3.77 11.19
CA SER A 143 5.51 -4.92 12.11
C SER A 143 6.98 -5.34 12.23
N THR A 144 7.44 -5.65 13.45
CA THR A 144 8.83 -6.07 13.72
C THR A 144 8.97 -7.56 14.01
N GLY A 145 7.87 -8.27 14.25
CA GLY A 145 7.90 -9.70 14.62
C GLY A 145 6.95 -10.60 13.83
N ALA A 146 5.97 -10.02 13.12
CA ALA A 146 4.93 -10.77 12.39
C ALA A 146 4.53 -10.04 11.10
N SER A 147 3.31 -10.23 10.62
CA SER A 147 2.77 -9.60 9.41
C SER A 147 2.08 -8.26 9.67
N ALA A 148 2.01 -7.42 8.62
CA ALA A 148 0.99 -6.39 8.48
C ALA A 148 0.07 -6.78 7.31
N SER A 149 -1.25 -6.69 7.47
CA SER A 149 -2.23 -7.12 6.46
C SER A 149 -3.34 -6.09 6.27
N VAL A 150 -3.90 -6.06 5.06
CA VAL A 150 -5.09 -5.28 4.70
C VAL A 150 -6.04 -6.22 3.97
N THR A 151 -7.23 -6.41 4.52
CA THR A 151 -8.23 -7.35 3.97
C THR A 151 -9.56 -6.63 3.83
N ALA A 152 -10.23 -6.80 2.70
CA ALA A 152 -11.55 -6.24 2.45
C ALA A 152 -12.42 -7.25 1.69
N LYS A 153 -13.74 -7.23 1.95
CA LYS A 153 -14.70 -8.11 1.27
C LYS A 153 -14.88 -7.75 -0.21
N THR A 154 -14.90 -6.44 -0.52
CA THR A 154 -15.22 -5.95 -1.86
C THR A 154 -13.98 -5.52 -2.64
N GLY A 155 -13.00 -4.89 -1.99
CA GLY A 155 -11.78 -4.49 -2.65
C GLY A 155 -10.90 -3.55 -1.83
N VAL A 156 -9.65 -3.41 -2.29
CA VAL A 156 -8.64 -2.48 -1.79
C VAL A 156 -8.13 -1.66 -2.98
N GLY A 157 -8.12 -0.33 -2.85
CA GLY A 157 -7.60 0.57 -3.89
C GLY A 157 -6.32 1.27 -3.43
N ILE A 158 -5.36 1.44 -4.36
CA ILE A 158 -4.12 2.18 -4.13
C ILE A 158 -3.98 3.21 -5.27
N ILE A 159 -3.88 4.49 -4.90
CA ILE A 159 -3.73 5.59 -5.84
C ILE A 159 -2.49 6.38 -5.40
N ALA A 160 -1.50 6.49 -6.27
CA ALA A 160 -0.27 7.23 -6.01
C ALA A 160 -0.02 8.24 -7.14
N GLY A 161 0.31 9.48 -6.78
CA GLY A 161 0.60 10.54 -7.75
C GLY A 161 1.94 10.39 -8.48
N THR A 162 2.86 9.60 -7.93
CA THR A 162 4.23 9.46 -8.48
C THR A 162 4.59 8.00 -8.74
N ASN A 163 4.69 7.17 -7.70
CA ASN A 163 5.08 5.77 -7.84
C ASN A 163 4.51 4.90 -6.72
N ILE A 164 4.49 3.60 -6.98
CA ILE A 164 4.28 2.54 -6.00
C ILE A 164 5.55 1.67 -6.06
N THR A 165 6.18 1.43 -4.92
CA THR A 165 7.39 0.59 -4.81
C THR A 165 7.10 -0.61 -3.95
N MET A 166 7.49 -1.80 -4.42
CA MET A 166 7.33 -3.07 -3.71
C MET A 166 8.68 -3.79 -3.69
N GLU A 167 9.15 -4.13 -2.50
CA GLU A 167 10.41 -4.85 -2.29
C GLU A 167 10.17 -6.00 -1.32
N ALA A 168 10.63 -7.19 -1.69
CA ALA A 168 10.54 -8.38 -0.85
C ALA A 168 11.87 -9.13 -0.87
N GLY A 169 12.38 -9.50 0.31
CA GLY A 169 13.58 -10.33 0.42
C GLY A 169 13.35 -11.81 0.09
N GLY A 170 12.08 -12.23 -0.03
CA GLY A 170 11.69 -13.58 -0.42
C GLY A 170 11.02 -13.59 -1.80
N PHE A 171 9.68 -13.50 -1.82
CA PHE A 171 8.89 -13.45 -3.04
C PHE A 171 7.71 -12.48 -2.90
N ILE A 172 7.15 -12.09 -4.04
CA ILE A 172 5.86 -11.40 -4.15
C ILE A 172 4.90 -12.38 -4.84
N SER A 173 3.73 -12.63 -4.25
CA SER A 173 2.67 -13.45 -4.88
C SER A 173 1.47 -12.57 -5.25
N LEU A 174 0.99 -12.71 -6.48
CA LEU A 174 -0.25 -12.11 -6.97
C LEU A 174 -1.17 -13.22 -7.46
N GLU A 175 -2.31 -13.38 -6.78
CA GLU A 175 -3.30 -14.39 -7.10
C GLU A 175 -4.66 -13.74 -7.32
N ALA A 176 -5.34 -14.11 -8.40
CA ALA A 176 -6.67 -13.66 -8.71
C ALA A 176 -7.53 -14.85 -9.18
N ASN A 177 -8.72 -15.00 -8.58
CA ASN A 177 -9.71 -15.96 -9.05
C ASN A 177 -10.39 -15.50 -10.36
N GLY A 178 -10.38 -14.19 -10.61
CA GLY A 178 -10.88 -13.57 -11.83
C GLY A 178 -9.74 -13.19 -12.78
N SER A 179 -9.91 -12.06 -13.47
CA SER A 179 -8.90 -11.51 -14.37
C SER A 179 -7.87 -10.63 -13.64
N ILE A 180 -6.63 -10.65 -14.11
CA ILE A 180 -5.65 -9.60 -13.87
C ILE A 180 -5.62 -8.71 -15.12
N SER A 181 -5.72 -7.39 -14.94
CA SER A 181 -5.66 -6.42 -16.03
C SER A 181 -4.57 -5.39 -15.73
N GLU A 182 -3.67 -5.17 -16.68
CA GLU A 182 -2.60 -4.19 -16.61
C GLU A 182 -2.77 -3.20 -17.77
N ALA A 183 -2.80 -1.89 -17.46
CA ALA A 183 -2.83 -0.83 -18.46
C ALA A 183 -1.67 0.12 -18.22
N VAL A 184 -0.74 0.21 -19.16
CA VAL A 184 0.46 1.03 -19.05
C VAL A 184 0.42 2.12 -20.11
N GLY A 185 0.21 3.37 -19.69
CA GLY A 185 0.21 4.52 -20.60
C GLY A 185 1.59 4.94 -21.11
N GLY A 186 2.66 4.43 -20.50
CA GLY A 186 4.05 4.70 -20.86
C GLY A 186 4.84 3.43 -21.18
N LYS A 187 6.15 3.44 -20.90
CA LYS A 187 7.02 2.27 -21.10
C LYS A 187 6.80 1.23 -20.00
N ARG A 188 6.56 -0.02 -20.39
CA ARG A 188 6.70 -1.20 -19.52
C ARG A 188 8.11 -1.77 -19.66
N ALA A 189 8.82 -1.96 -18.55
CA ALA A 189 10.15 -2.57 -18.51
C ALA A 189 10.17 -3.73 -17.51
N LEU A 190 10.60 -4.91 -17.96
CA LEU A 190 10.75 -6.11 -17.14
C LEU A 190 12.20 -6.58 -17.25
N SER A 191 12.84 -6.84 -16.11
CA SER A 191 14.19 -7.39 -16.02
C SER A 191 14.14 -8.64 -15.16
N VAL A 192 14.40 -9.79 -15.76
CA VAL A 192 14.48 -11.08 -15.08
C VAL A 192 15.93 -11.51 -15.11
N THR A 193 16.55 -11.64 -13.94
CA THR A 193 17.96 -12.04 -13.80
C THR A 193 18.14 -13.55 -13.66
N GLY A 194 17.10 -14.25 -13.21
CA GLY A 194 17.02 -15.70 -13.17
C GLY A 194 16.16 -16.26 -14.30
N ASP A 195 15.52 -17.39 -14.04
CA ASP A 195 14.62 -18.02 -14.99
C ASP A 195 13.25 -17.32 -15.02
N ASP A 196 12.73 -17.12 -16.22
CA ASP A 196 11.33 -16.75 -16.43
C ASP A 196 10.54 -17.99 -16.86
N LYS A 197 9.50 -18.34 -16.09
CA LYS A 197 8.66 -19.51 -16.35
C LYS A 197 7.20 -19.11 -16.33
N GLU A 198 6.63 -19.05 -17.52
CA GLU A 198 5.20 -18.83 -17.72
C GLU A 198 4.48 -20.14 -18.04
N THR A 199 3.26 -20.32 -17.53
CA THR A 199 2.42 -21.48 -17.85
C THR A 199 1.03 -21.01 -18.22
N TYR A 200 0.66 -21.22 -19.48
CA TYR A 200 -0.65 -20.89 -20.00
C TYR A 200 -1.44 -22.18 -20.24
N LYS A 201 -2.55 -22.34 -19.55
CA LYS A 201 -3.42 -23.52 -19.69
C LYS A 201 -4.45 -23.38 -20.81
N ALA A 202 -4.55 -22.20 -21.41
CA ALA A 202 -5.52 -21.85 -22.44
C ALA A 202 -4.86 -20.98 -23.52
N LYS A 203 -5.67 -20.50 -24.48
CA LYS A 203 -5.22 -19.64 -25.58
C LYS A 203 -4.45 -18.42 -25.06
N VAL A 204 -3.33 -18.13 -25.70
CA VAL A 204 -2.60 -16.87 -25.58
C VAL A 204 -2.79 -16.08 -26.87
N GLU A 205 -3.19 -14.82 -26.74
CA GLU A 205 -3.32 -13.88 -27.86
C GLU A 205 -2.45 -12.66 -27.58
N ARG A 206 -1.66 -12.26 -28.57
CA ARG A 206 -0.77 -11.09 -28.49
C ARG A 206 -0.93 -10.28 -29.77
N ILE A 207 -1.18 -8.99 -29.61
CA ILE A 207 -1.34 -8.04 -30.71
C ILE A 207 -0.27 -6.98 -30.55
N TYR A 208 0.47 -6.73 -31.62
CA TYR A 208 1.48 -5.70 -31.68
C TYR A 208 1.12 -4.76 -32.82
N GLU A 209 0.80 -3.52 -32.49
CA GLU A 209 0.46 -2.48 -33.48
C GLU A 209 1.72 -1.79 -34.05
N GLY A 210 2.85 -1.91 -33.36
CA GLY A 210 4.14 -1.39 -33.79
C GLY A 210 5.16 -2.48 -34.09
N ASP A 211 6.39 -2.05 -34.38
CA ASP A 211 7.49 -2.95 -34.70
C ASP A 211 7.91 -3.80 -33.50
N ILE A 212 8.30 -5.05 -33.79
CA ILE A 212 8.88 -5.97 -32.81
C ILE A 212 10.36 -6.14 -33.15
N LYS A 213 11.22 -5.93 -32.16
CA LYS A 213 12.63 -6.30 -32.22
C LYS A 213 12.94 -7.30 -31.12
N GLU A 214 13.20 -8.54 -31.51
CA GLU A 214 13.65 -9.60 -30.62
C GLU A 214 15.13 -9.90 -30.90
N THR A 215 15.93 -10.12 -29.86
CA THR A 215 17.34 -10.48 -29.99
C THR A 215 17.65 -11.59 -29.01
N VAL A 216 18.01 -12.76 -29.54
CA VAL A 216 18.44 -13.90 -28.75
C VAL A 216 19.89 -14.18 -29.06
N THR A 217 20.75 -14.05 -28.06
CA THR A 217 22.19 -14.34 -28.18
C THR A 217 22.51 -15.82 -27.92
N GLY A 218 21.62 -16.51 -27.20
CA GLY A 218 21.73 -17.93 -26.89
C GLY A 218 20.97 -18.82 -27.87
N LYS A 219 20.85 -20.10 -27.51
CA LYS A 219 20.06 -21.09 -28.24
C LYS A 219 18.57 -20.84 -28.06
N VAL A 220 17.81 -20.95 -29.15
CA VAL A 220 16.34 -21.05 -29.09
C VAL A 220 15.96 -22.51 -29.30
N GLU A 221 15.22 -23.07 -28.35
CA GLU A 221 14.53 -24.35 -28.51
C GLU A 221 13.03 -24.10 -28.46
N LYS A 222 12.32 -24.51 -29.52
CA LYS A 222 10.86 -24.40 -29.60
C LYS A 222 10.29 -25.71 -30.10
N THR A 223 9.51 -26.36 -29.26
CA THR A 223 8.77 -27.58 -29.61
C THR A 223 7.31 -27.24 -29.81
N VAL A 224 6.79 -27.53 -30.99
CA VAL A 224 5.36 -27.42 -31.31
C VAL A 224 4.90 -28.79 -31.79
N THR A 225 3.86 -29.33 -31.18
CA THR A 225 3.30 -30.64 -31.52
C THR A 225 2.15 -30.58 -32.53
N GLY A 226 1.52 -29.41 -32.67
CA GLY A 226 0.52 -29.14 -33.69
C GLY A 226 1.09 -28.40 -34.89
N ASP A 227 0.21 -27.96 -35.77
CA ASP A 227 0.59 -27.22 -36.97
C ASP A 227 1.21 -25.86 -36.62
N VAL A 228 2.25 -25.50 -37.37
CA VAL A 228 2.84 -24.15 -37.35
C VAL A 228 2.55 -23.50 -38.68
N THR A 229 1.82 -22.38 -38.67
CA THR A 229 1.56 -21.57 -39.87
C THR A 229 2.12 -20.17 -39.67
N LEU A 230 2.96 -19.72 -40.60
CA LEU A 230 3.40 -18.34 -40.72
C LEU A 230 2.76 -17.74 -41.96
N THR A 231 2.05 -16.61 -41.81
CA THR A 231 1.45 -15.88 -42.93
C THR A 231 2.02 -14.48 -42.99
N ILE A 232 2.53 -14.07 -44.16
CA ILE A 232 3.07 -12.74 -44.41
C ILE A 232 2.47 -12.23 -45.71
N ASN A 233 1.59 -11.22 -45.64
CA ASN A 233 0.96 -10.60 -46.81
C ASN A 233 0.38 -11.62 -47.82
N GLY A 234 -0.21 -12.72 -47.32
CA GLY A 234 -0.81 -13.78 -48.14
C GLY A 234 0.14 -14.90 -48.57
N ALA A 235 1.46 -14.75 -48.41
CA ALA A 235 2.38 -15.89 -48.49
C ALA A 235 2.28 -16.72 -47.21
N THR A 236 2.28 -18.05 -47.33
CA THR A 236 2.18 -18.96 -46.17
C THR A 236 3.32 -19.97 -46.16
N VAL A 237 3.82 -20.24 -44.96
CA VAL A 237 4.72 -21.37 -44.67
C VAL A 237 4.04 -22.19 -43.59
N THR A 238 3.80 -23.46 -43.88
CA THR A 238 3.14 -24.37 -42.94
C THR A 238 4.01 -25.59 -42.68
N ILE A 239 4.16 -25.95 -41.42
CA ILE A 239 4.67 -27.24 -40.98
C ILE A 239 3.49 -27.96 -40.32
N SER A 240 3.03 -29.06 -40.89
CA SER A 240 1.94 -29.84 -40.30
C SER A 240 2.42 -30.64 -39.10
N ALA A 241 1.50 -31.10 -38.26
CA ALA A 241 1.77 -32.03 -37.18
C ALA A 241 2.36 -33.37 -37.67
N ALA A 242 2.09 -33.74 -38.94
CA ALA A 242 2.70 -34.91 -39.58
C ALA A 242 4.15 -34.67 -40.06
N GLY A 243 4.62 -33.42 -40.01
CA GLY A 243 5.95 -33.01 -40.46
C GLY A 243 6.01 -32.55 -41.91
N ASP A 244 4.87 -32.41 -42.61
CA ASP A 244 4.86 -31.90 -43.99
C ASP A 244 5.18 -30.41 -44.00
N VAL A 245 6.07 -30.00 -44.91
CA VAL A 245 6.40 -28.58 -45.11
C VAL A 245 5.77 -28.11 -46.42
N SER A 246 4.93 -27.09 -46.36
CA SER A 246 4.33 -26.44 -47.52
C SER A 246 4.65 -24.95 -47.55
N ILE A 247 4.95 -24.45 -48.75
CA ILE A 247 5.22 -23.03 -49.00
C ILE A 247 4.31 -22.61 -50.14
N THR A 248 3.46 -21.61 -49.91
CA THR A 248 2.62 -21.03 -50.96
C THR A 248 2.82 -19.52 -51.01
N SER A 249 2.82 -18.97 -52.21
CA SER A 249 2.97 -17.53 -52.44
C SER A 249 2.03 -17.10 -53.57
N PRO A 250 1.30 -15.99 -53.41
CA PRO A 250 0.41 -15.49 -54.45
C PRO A 250 1.15 -14.90 -55.65
N THR A 251 2.46 -14.65 -55.56
CA THR A 251 3.26 -14.02 -56.61
C THR A 251 4.35 -14.93 -57.15
N LYS A 252 5.40 -15.17 -56.36
CA LYS A 252 6.56 -15.97 -56.72
C LYS A 252 7.19 -16.58 -55.46
N VAL A 253 7.74 -17.78 -55.59
CA VAL A 253 8.76 -18.33 -54.71
C VAL A 253 10.08 -18.31 -55.48
N SER A 254 11.10 -17.62 -54.97
CA SER A 254 12.42 -17.50 -55.62
C SER A 254 13.49 -18.04 -54.69
N MET A 255 14.38 -18.89 -55.21
CA MET A 255 15.50 -19.46 -54.47
C MET A 255 16.78 -19.18 -55.26
N GLU A 256 17.75 -18.54 -54.62
CA GLU A 256 19.04 -18.22 -55.23
C GLU A 256 20.15 -18.64 -54.25
N ALA A 257 20.95 -19.61 -54.69
CA ALA A 257 22.09 -20.14 -53.95
C ALA A 257 23.09 -20.75 -54.94
N PRO A 258 24.38 -20.87 -54.59
CA PRO A 258 25.36 -21.56 -55.44
C PRO A 258 24.97 -23.01 -55.78
N GLU A 259 24.22 -23.68 -54.90
CA GLU A 259 23.76 -25.06 -55.10
C GLU A 259 22.38 -25.25 -54.44
N VAL A 260 21.47 -25.95 -55.12
CA VAL A 260 20.17 -26.39 -54.57
C VAL A 260 20.08 -27.90 -54.74
N ASN A 261 20.10 -28.63 -53.63
CA ASN A 261 20.03 -30.09 -53.62
C ASN A 261 18.66 -30.58 -53.13
N ILE A 262 18.03 -31.47 -53.90
CA ILE A 262 16.78 -32.14 -53.52
C ILE A 262 17.07 -33.64 -53.50
N LYS A 263 16.97 -34.25 -52.31
CA LYS A 263 17.23 -35.69 -52.09
C LYS A 263 16.08 -36.25 -51.24
N GLY A 264 15.54 -37.38 -51.64
CA GLY A 264 14.54 -38.14 -50.90
C GLY A 264 14.73 -39.62 -51.13
N ALA A 265 14.32 -40.46 -50.19
CA ALA A 265 14.35 -41.92 -50.38
C ALA A 265 13.42 -42.38 -51.51
N SER A 266 12.38 -41.59 -51.79
CA SER A 266 11.43 -41.73 -52.91
C SER A 266 10.72 -40.40 -53.15
N GLY A 267 10.04 -40.23 -54.29
CA GLY A 267 9.27 -39.02 -54.62
C GLY A 267 9.34 -38.63 -56.09
N GLU A 268 8.65 -37.55 -56.45
CA GLU A 268 8.63 -36.96 -57.79
C GLU A 268 8.96 -35.47 -57.69
N VAL A 269 9.69 -34.94 -58.67
CA VAL A 269 9.82 -33.49 -58.87
C VAL A 269 8.96 -33.12 -60.06
N GLU A 270 7.91 -32.33 -59.81
CA GLU A 270 6.95 -31.92 -60.82
C GLU A 270 6.96 -30.39 -60.98
N ILE A 271 7.10 -29.93 -62.23
CA ILE A 271 6.99 -28.51 -62.59
C ILE A 271 5.93 -28.40 -63.68
N GLY A 272 4.79 -27.79 -63.36
CA GLY A 272 3.62 -27.80 -64.25
C GLY A 272 3.13 -29.22 -64.49
N SER A 273 3.11 -29.67 -65.75
CA SER A 273 2.77 -31.06 -66.11
C SER A 273 4.00 -31.94 -66.40
N ILE A 274 5.21 -31.43 -66.15
CA ILE A 274 6.47 -32.14 -66.42
C ILE A 274 6.92 -32.83 -65.13
N LYS A 275 7.02 -34.15 -65.19
CA LYS A 275 7.56 -35.00 -64.12
C LYS A 275 8.99 -35.39 -64.46
N LEU A 276 9.92 -35.18 -63.53
CA LEU A 276 11.32 -35.53 -63.70
C LEU A 276 11.52 -37.02 -64.04
N THR A 277 10.73 -37.94 -63.46
CA THR A 277 10.88 -39.37 -63.80
C THR A 277 10.26 -39.77 -65.14
N LYS A 278 9.42 -38.92 -65.75
CA LYS A 278 8.65 -39.25 -66.96
C LYS A 278 8.95 -38.36 -68.16
N HIS A 279 9.88 -37.42 -68.04
CA HIS A 279 10.19 -36.53 -69.15
C HIS A 279 10.92 -37.26 -70.28
N LYS A 280 10.70 -36.80 -71.51
CA LYS A 280 11.37 -37.27 -72.72
C LYS A 280 12.03 -36.09 -73.43
N HIS A 281 13.13 -36.33 -74.12
CA HIS A 281 13.76 -35.35 -75.00
C HIS A 281 13.47 -35.70 -76.46
N THR A 282 13.37 -34.69 -77.31
CA THR A 282 13.34 -34.90 -78.76
C THR A 282 14.76 -34.99 -79.27
N GLY A 283 15.16 -36.14 -79.82
CA GLY A 283 16.49 -36.31 -80.40
C GLY A 283 16.65 -35.54 -81.72
N ASN A 284 17.90 -35.35 -82.17
CA ASN A 284 18.24 -34.69 -83.45
C ASN A 284 17.72 -35.41 -84.70
N LEU A 285 17.08 -36.58 -84.55
CA LEU A 285 16.49 -37.41 -85.61
C LEU A 285 14.95 -37.44 -85.58
N GLY A 286 14.30 -36.60 -84.76
CA GLY A 286 12.83 -36.48 -84.74
C GLY A 286 12.08 -37.61 -84.03
N ALA A 287 12.79 -38.53 -83.36
CA ALA A 287 12.21 -39.57 -82.51
C ALA A 287 12.44 -39.24 -81.02
N ASP A 288 11.46 -39.60 -80.17
CA ASP A 288 11.56 -39.52 -78.72
C ASP A 288 12.76 -40.32 -78.20
N THR A 289 13.53 -39.74 -77.28
CA THR A 289 14.53 -40.49 -76.52
C THR A 289 13.89 -41.34 -75.41
N SER A 290 14.60 -42.37 -74.96
CA SER A 290 14.24 -43.12 -73.75
C SER A 290 14.20 -42.18 -72.53
N ALA A 291 13.31 -42.46 -71.57
CA ALA A 291 13.26 -41.76 -70.29
C ALA A 291 14.62 -41.81 -69.56
N PRO A 292 14.90 -40.86 -68.63
CA PRO A 292 16.08 -40.91 -67.78
C PRO A 292 16.23 -42.29 -67.12
N LYS A 293 17.46 -42.81 -67.10
CA LYS A 293 17.73 -44.05 -66.36
C LYS A 293 17.61 -43.74 -64.85
N PRO A 294 16.96 -44.62 -64.07
CA PRO A 294 16.84 -44.49 -62.62
C PRO A 294 18.20 -44.45 -61.93
#